data_AF-A0A9E2RRL8-F1
#
_entry.id   AF-A0A9E2RRL8-F1
#
_cell.length_a   1.000
_cell.length_b   1.000
_cell.length_c   1.000
_cell.angle_alpha   90.00
_cell.angle_beta   90.00
_cell.angle_gamma   90.00
#
_symmetry.space_group_name_H-M   'P 1'
#
loop_
_entity.id
_entity.type
_entity.pdbx_description
1 polymer ?
#
loop_
_entity_poly.entity_id
_entity_poly.type
_entity_poly.pdbx_seq_one_letter_code
_entity_poly.pdbx_strand_id
1 'polypeptide(L)'
;MKHMILAAMLLVASLPAAPASGPAKLRSFERGSWQQLLHSHAGRPTLVHFWGVTCGPCKVELPQLGAFMKQNPSVDVVTIDADLVPNSDSAALSMLQRAGLSLAENWMFSDGFAERLRYEVDPAWQGDIPRTILISRNGTVATIEGSAEPSVLQKWSDGQITTAK
;
A
#
# COMPACT_ATOMS: atom_id res chain seq x y z
N MET A 1 25.40 27.14 59.44
CA MET A 1 23.99 26.98 59.05
C MET A 1 23.95 26.14 57.78
N LYS A 2 23.41 24.92 57.89
CA LYS A 2 23.35 23.89 56.84
C LYS A 2 22.21 24.22 55.87
N HIS A 3 22.47 24.31 54.57
CA HIS A 3 21.43 24.27 53.56
C HIS A 3 21.64 23.04 52.68
N MET A 4 20.84 22.01 52.98
CA MET A 4 20.78 20.74 52.29
C MET A 4 19.66 20.86 51.25
N ILE A 5 20.01 21.03 49.98
CA ILE A 5 19.04 21.13 48.89
C ILE A 5 18.77 19.71 48.39
N LEU A 6 17.59 19.16 48.70
CA LEU A 6 17.09 17.92 48.11
C LEU A 6 16.75 18.17 46.64
N ALA A 7 17.50 17.55 45.73
CA ALA A 7 17.14 17.46 44.32
C ALA A 7 16.10 16.34 44.13
N ALA A 8 14.85 16.72 43.90
CA ALA A 8 13.80 15.78 43.50
C ALA A 8 14.00 15.41 42.02
N MET A 9 14.48 14.20 41.76
CA MET A 9 14.51 13.61 40.41
C MET A 9 13.07 13.29 39.98
N LEU A 10 12.51 14.09 39.07
CA LEU A 10 11.30 13.72 38.33
C LEU A 10 11.65 12.61 37.33
N LEU A 11 11.19 11.38 37.61
CA LEU A 11 11.13 10.33 36.61
C LEU A 11 10.07 10.68 35.56
N VAL A 12 10.53 11.09 34.37
CA VAL A 12 9.68 11.24 33.19
C VAL A 12 9.40 9.83 32.65
N ALA A 13 8.23 9.28 32.98
CA ALA A 13 7.76 8.04 32.40
C ALA A 13 7.50 8.24 30.88
N SER A 14 8.31 7.61 30.04
CA SER A 14 8.14 7.63 28.59
C SER A 14 6.98 6.69 28.22
N LEU A 15 5.82 7.26 27.87
CA LEU A 15 4.74 6.45 27.30
C LEU A 15 5.13 6.01 25.87
N PRO A 16 4.89 4.75 25.49
CA PRO A 16 5.04 4.31 24.11
C PRO A 16 4.02 5.03 23.23
N ALA A 17 4.48 5.63 22.14
CA ALA A 17 3.63 6.27 21.15
C ALA A 17 2.68 5.22 20.54
N ALA A 18 1.37 5.48 20.62
CA ALA A 18 0.39 4.68 19.90
C ALA A 18 0.66 4.76 18.38
N PRO A 19 0.43 3.69 17.61
CA PRO A 19 0.56 3.74 16.17
C PRO A 19 -0.37 4.83 15.62
N ALA A 20 0.21 5.75 14.85
CA ALA A 20 -0.51 6.86 14.24
C ALA A 20 -1.65 6.31 13.38
N SER A 21 -2.89 6.47 13.83
CA SER A 21 -4.09 6.13 13.08
C SER A 21 -4.56 7.40 12.38
N GLY A 22 -4.05 7.64 11.17
CA GLY A 22 -4.48 8.76 10.32
C GLY A 22 -5.61 8.35 9.37
N PRO A 23 -6.43 9.31 8.88
CA PRO A 23 -7.34 9.03 7.79
C PRO A 23 -6.55 8.58 6.55
N ALA A 24 -7.13 7.68 5.76
CA ALA A 24 -6.59 7.33 4.45
C ALA A 24 -6.41 8.60 3.61
N LYS A 25 -5.37 8.64 2.78
CA LYS A 25 -5.13 9.72 1.82
C LYS A 25 -5.07 9.11 0.43
N LEU A 26 -5.73 9.74 -0.53
CA LEU A 26 -5.63 9.38 -1.95
C LEU A 26 -4.73 10.36 -2.67
N ARG A 27 -3.78 9.83 -3.43
CA ARG A 27 -2.93 10.58 -4.36
C ARG A 27 -3.46 10.42 -5.78
N SER A 28 -3.27 11.44 -6.60
CA SER A 28 -3.57 11.40 -8.04
C SER A 28 -2.59 10.52 -8.79
N PHE A 29 -3.06 9.48 -9.46
CA PHE A 29 -2.28 8.65 -10.38
C PHE A 29 -2.44 9.17 -11.80
N GLU A 30 -1.38 9.77 -12.31
CA GLU A 30 -1.33 10.48 -13.58
C GLU A 30 -0.12 10.01 -14.38
N ARG A 31 0.09 10.61 -15.56
CA ARG A 31 1.29 10.35 -16.38
C ARG A 31 2.55 10.50 -15.54
N GLY A 32 3.40 9.47 -15.53
CA GLY A 32 4.66 9.47 -14.79
C GLY A 32 4.54 9.01 -13.34
N SER A 33 3.34 8.88 -12.78
CA SER A 33 3.14 8.37 -11.41
C SER A 33 3.66 6.95 -11.25
N TRP A 34 3.57 6.12 -12.29
CA TRP A 34 4.13 4.77 -12.27
C TRP A 34 5.65 4.78 -12.09
N GLN A 35 6.37 5.58 -12.89
CA GLN A 35 7.82 5.70 -12.80
C GLN A 35 8.24 6.32 -11.47
N GLN A 36 7.48 7.29 -10.96
CA GLN A 36 7.70 7.86 -9.63
C GLN A 36 7.59 6.79 -8.53
N LEU A 37 6.53 5.98 -8.55
CA LEU A 37 6.30 4.88 -7.61
C LEU A 37 7.48 3.90 -7.66
N LEU A 38 7.86 3.43 -8.85
CA LEU A 38 9.00 2.52 -9.02
C LEU A 38 10.29 3.10 -8.45
N HIS A 39 10.55 4.39 -8.65
CA HIS A 39 11.73 5.07 -8.14
C HIS A 39 11.71 5.21 -6.60
N SER A 40 10.57 5.61 -6.01
CA SER A 40 10.41 5.79 -4.57
C SER A 40 10.48 4.47 -3.77
N HIS A 41 10.27 3.34 -4.44
CA HIS A 41 10.29 2.02 -3.83
C HIS A 41 11.49 1.15 -4.26
N ALA A 42 12.42 1.70 -5.05
CA ALA A 42 13.59 0.97 -5.52
C ALA A 42 14.37 0.31 -4.37
N GLY A 43 14.72 -0.97 -4.54
CA GLY A 43 15.46 -1.73 -3.53
C GLY A 43 14.63 -2.20 -2.34
N ARG A 44 13.30 -2.02 -2.36
CA ARG A 44 12.37 -2.56 -1.35
C ARG A 44 11.37 -3.50 -2.02
N PRO A 45 10.99 -4.62 -1.38
CA PRO A 45 9.87 -5.41 -1.87
C PRO A 45 8.59 -4.58 -1.87
N THR A 46 7.88 -4.55 -2.98
CA THR A 46 6.68 -3.75 -3.14
C THR A 46 5.58 -4.55 -3.80
N LEU A 47 4.42 -4.56 -3.16
CA LEU A 47 3.18 -5.11 -3.69
C LEU A 47 2.31 -3.92 -4.12
N VAL A 48 1.98 -3.84 -5.41
CA VAL A 48 1.05 -2.86 -5.95
C VAL A 48 -0.25 -3.56 -6.33
N HIS A 49 -1.34 -3.23 -5.66
CA HIS A 49 -2.66 -3.82 -5.91
C HIS A 49 -3.59 -2.83 -6.61
N PHE A 50 -4.02 -3.19 -7.81
CA PHE A 50 -4.98 -2.45 -8.61
C PHE A 50 -6.39 -2.97 -8.32
N TRP A 51 -7.28 -2.06 -7.94
CA TRP A 51 -8.63 -2.39 -7.48
C TRP A 51 -9.64 -1.35 -7.97
N GLY A 52 -10.90 -1.50 -7.56
CA GLY A 52 -11.94 -0.52 -7.86
C GLY A 52 -13.15 -0.58 -6.93
N VAL A 53 -13.86 0.53 -6.79
CA VAL A 53 -15.05 0.63 -5.91
C VAL A 53 -16.23 -0.23 -6.39
N THR A 54 -16.34 -0.46 -7.70
CA THR A 54 -17.36 -1.32 -8.31
C THR A 54 -16.92 -2.78 -8.47
N CYS A 55 -15.64 -3.06 -8.30
CA CYS A 55 -15.08 -4.40 -8.38
C CYS A 55 -15.54 -5.27 -7.20
N GLY A 56 -16.37 -6.28 -7.49
CA GLY A 56 -16.90 -7.22 -6.50
C GLY A 56 -15.79 -7.98 -5.74
N PRO A 57 -14.87 -8.67 -6.44
CA PRO A 57 -13.76 -9.40 -5.80
C PRO A 57 -12.87 -8.50 -4.94
N CYS A 58 -12.59 -7.27 -5.39
CA CYS A 58 -11.74 -6.32 -4.67
C CYS A 58 -12.27 -6.01 -3.25
N LYS A 59 -13.60 -6.01 -3.04
CA LYS A 59 -14.20 -5.81 -1.71
C LYS A 59 -13.83 -6.91 -0.71
N VAL A 60 -13.57 -8.12 -1.20
CA VAL A 60 -13.15 -9.27 -0.39
C VAL A 60 -11.64 -9.24 -0.15
N GLU A 61 -10.86 -8.83 -1.15
CA GLU A 61 -9.39 -8.86 -1.11
C GLU A 61 -8.77 -7.72 -0.30
N LEU A 62 -9.34 -6.51 -0.34
CA LEU A 62 -8.73 -5.37 0.36
C LEU A 62 -8.53 -5.60 1.87
N PRO A 63 -9.49 -6.16 2.64
CA PRO A 63 -9.26 -6.50 4.04
C PRO A 63 -8.16 -7.54 4.25
N GLN A 64 -8.03 -8.50 3.33
CA GLN A 64 -6.95 -9.50 3.38
C GLN A 64 -5.59 -8.84 3.12
N LEU A 65 -5.53 -7.90 2.17
CA LEU A 65 -4.34 -7.10 1.89
C LEU A 65 -3.95 -6.21 3.08
N GLY A 66 -4.92 -5.61 3.78
CA GLY A 66 -4.66 -4.88 5.02
C GLY A 66 -4.09 -5.76 6.13
N ALA A 67 -4.60 -7.00 6.27
CA ALA A 67 -4.02 -7.98 7.20
C ALA A 67 -2.59 -8.39 6.79
N PHE A 68 -2.35 -8.60 5.50
CA PHE A 68 -1.02 -8.89 4.94
C PHE A 68 -0.04 -7.75 5.24
N MET A 69 -0.41 -6.49 4.98
CA MET A 69 0.41 -5.31 5.26
C MET A 69 0.83 -5.26 6.73
N LYS A 70 -0.11 -5.53 7.65
CA LYS A 70 0.17 -5.55 9.09
C LYS A 70 1.16 -6.65 9.49
N GLN A 71 1.09 -7.82 8.84
CA GLN A 71 1.94 -8.97 9.13
C GLN A 71 3.32 -8.88 8.46
N ASN A 72 3.44 -8.11 7.38
CA ASN A 72 4.65 -8.03 6.55
C ASN A 72 5.19 -6.59 6.47
N PRO A 73 5.65 -5.97 7.59
CA PRO A 73 6.11 -4.58 7.60
C PRO A 73 7.39 -4.32 6.80
N SER A 74 8.04 -5.36 6.28
CA SER A 74 9.20 -5.28 5.40
C SER A 74 8.83 -5.17 3.92
N VAL A 75 7.55 -5.32 3.59
CA VAL A 75 6.98 -5.17 2.25
C VAL A 75 6.21 -3.85 2.20
N ASP A 76 6.53 -3.01 1.21
CA ASP A 76 5.72 -1.85 0.92
C ASP A 76 4.41 -2.29 0.24
N VAL A 77 3.28 -1.85 0.78
CA VAL A 77 1.96 -2.08 0.18
C VAL A 77 1.45 -0.78 -0.40
N VAL A 78 1.22 -0.80 -1.71
CA VAL A 78 0.66 0.31 -2.48
C VAL A 78 -0.68 -0.14 -3.07
N THR A 79 -1.71 0.69 -2.97
CA THR A 79 -2.98 0.44 -3.65
C THR A 79 -3.24 1.52 -4.69
N ILE A 80 -3.85 1.12 -5.79
CA ILE A 80 -4.21 2.02 -6.89
C ILE A 80 -5.65 1.71 -7.29
N ASP A 81 -6.56 2.63 -6.99
CA ASP A 81 -7.92 2.57 -7.54
C ASP A 81 -7.83 2.89 -9.03
N ALA A 82 -8.07 1.88 -9.85
CA ALA A 82 -8.08 1.94 -11.31
C ALA A 82 -9.51 1.88 -11.87
N ASP A 83 -10.53 2.00 -11.01
CA ASP A 83 -11.91 2.14 -11.45
C ASP A 83 -12.11 3.50 -12.13
N LEU A 84 -12.97 3.52 -13.14
CA LEU A 84 -13.23 4.73 -13.95
C LEU A 84 -14.53 5.42 -13.54
N VAL A 85 -14.92 5.27 -12.28
CA VAL A 85 -16.13 5.85 -11.71
C VAL A 85 -15.83 7.29 -11.30
N PRO A 86 -16.50 8.30 -11.91
CA PRO A 86 -16.31 9.68 -11.51
C PRO A 86 -16.76 9.93 -10.06
N ASN A 87 -16.06 10.81 -9.35
CA ASN A 87 -16.40 11.26 -8.00
C ASN A 87 -16.49 10.12 -6.96
N SER A 88 -15.63 9.10 -7.08
CA SER A 88 -15.60 7.93 -6.20
C SER A 88 -14.69 8.10 -4.97
N ASP A 89 -14.00 9.23 -4.81
CA ASP A 89 -12.97 9.47 -3.78
C ASP A 89 -13.44 9.07 -2.37
N SER A 90 -14.64 9.51 -1.98
CA SER A 90 -15.22 9.22 -0.66
C SER A 90 -15.48 7.72 -0.47
N ALA A 91 -15.99 7.05 -1.51
CA ALA A 91 -16.22 5.61 -1.49
C ALA A 91 -14.89 4.86 -1.40
N ALA A 92 -13.88 5.29 -2.17
CA ALA A 92 -12.56 4.70 -2.18
C ALA A 92 -11.87 4.82 -0.82
N LEU A 93 -11.83 6.02 -0.25
CA LEU A 93 -11.32 6.29 1.11
C LEU A 93 -12.03 5.43 2.17
N SER A 94 -13.35 5.30 2.07
CA SER A 94 -14.15 4.50 3.00
C SER A 94 -13.83 3.00 2.90
N MET A 95 -13.60 2.48 1.70
CA MET A 95 -13.17 1.10 1.48
C MET A 95 -11.77 0.84 2.05
N LEU A 96 -10.80 1.72 1.77
CA LEU A 96 -9.44 1.64 2.30
C LEU A 96 -9.41 1.67 3.83
N GLN A 97 -10.20 2.57 4.43
CA GLN A 97 -10.30 2.67 5.89
C GLN A 97 -10.85 1.38 6.51
N ARG A 98 -11.95 0.85 5.97
CA ARG A 98 -12.54 -0.42 6.47
C ARG A 98 -11.61 -1.60 6.28
N ALA A 99 -10.79 -1.59 5.24
CA ALA A 99 -9.81 -2.63 4.95
C ALA A 99 -8.54 -2.54 5.82
N GLY A 100 -8.36 -1.48 6.62
CA GLY A 100 -7.15 -1.27 7.41
C GLY A 100 -5.95 -0.77 6.58
N LEU A 101 -6.22 -0.17 5.42
CA LEU A 101 -5.21 0.32 4.47
C LEU A 101 -5.01 1.84 4.55
N SER A 102 -5.51 2.51 5.59
CA SER A 102 -5.37 3.97 5.75
C SER A 102 -3.92 4.46 5.78
N LEU A 103 -2.99 3.62 6.24
CA LEU A 103 -1.56 3.93 6.32
C LEU A 103 -0.76 3.44 5.12
N ALA A 104 -1.40 2.70 4.20
CA ALA A 104 -0.78 2.32 2.94
C ALA A 104 -0.57 3.57 2.08
N GLU A 105 0.31 3.48 1.11
CA GLU A 105 0.36 4.44 0.02
C GLU A 105 -0.81 4.14 -0.93
N ASN A 106 -1.76 5.07 -1.07
CA ASN A 106 -2.95 4.87 -1.87
C ASN A 106 -3.06 5.92 -2.97
N TRP A 107 -3.30 5.46 -4.19
CA TRP A 107 -3.49 6.28 -5.38
C TRP A 107 -4.86 6.01 -6.01
N MET A 108 -5.30 6.93 -6.87
CA MET A 108 -6.50 6.78 -7.71
C MET A 108 -6.21 7.34 -9.09
N PHE A 109 -6.62 6.65 -10.15
CA PHE A 109 -6.52 7.16 -11.51
C PHE A 109 -7.22 8.52 -11.62
N SER A 110 -6.48 9.53 -12.09
CA SER A 110 -7.01 10.89 -12.25
C SER A 110 -6.72 11.50 -13.63
N ASP A 111 -6.02 10.79 -14.51
CA ASP A 111 -5.94 11.15 -15.93
C ASP A 111 -7.29 10.80 -16.60
N GLY A 112 -7.80 11.69 -17.46
CA GLY A 112 -8.96 11.41 -18.32
C GLY A 112 -8.72 10.32 -19.37
N PHE A 113 -7.49 9.77 -19.43
CA PHE A 113 -7.08 8.71 -20.35
C PHE A 113 -6.52 7.49 -19.58
N ALA A 114 -7.41 6.67 -19.02
CA ALA A 114 -7.05 5.47 -18.26
C ALA A 114 -6.23 4.45 -19.07
N GLU A 115 -6.46 4.35 -20.38
CA GLU A 115 -5.68 3.50 -21.29
C GLU A 115 -4.20 3.85 -21.25
N ARG A 116 -3.86 5.14 -21.18
CA ARG A 116 -2.46 5.59 -21.10
C ARG A 116 -1.84 5.18 -19.77
N LEU A 117 -2.56 5.39 -18.66
CA LEU A 117 -2.07 5.02 -17.33
C LEU A 117 -1.83 3.51 -17.22
N ARG A 118 -2.76 2.70 -17.77
CA ARG A 118 -2.59 1.25 -17.86
C ARG A 118 -1.37 0.86 -18.70
N TYR A 119 -1.20 1.50 -19.86
CA TYR A 119 -0.05 1.25 -20.74
C TYR A 119 1.30 1.56 -20.08
N GLU A 120 1.38 2.62 -19.25
CA GLU A 120 2.59 2.94 -18.49
C GLU A 120 2.92 1.86 -17.46
N VAL A 121 1.90 1.24 -16.85
CA VAL A 121 2.05 0.14 -15.89
C VAL A 121 2.46 -1.15 -16.60
N ASP A 122 1.68 -1.56 -17.60
CA ASP A 122 1.88 -2.77 -18.39
C ASP A 122 1.21 -2.59 -19.78
N PRO A 123 1.98 -2.53 -20.88
CA PRO A 123 1.45 -2.41 -22.23
C PRO A 123 0.44 -3.49 -22.65
N ALA A 124 0.46 -4.66 -22.01
CA ALA A 124 -0.48 -5.74 -22.27
C ALA A 124 -1.79 -5.61 -21.47
N TRP A 125 -1.84 -4.75 -20.45
CA TRP A 125 -2.96 -4.69 -19.53
C TRP A 125 -4.22 -4.13 -20.17
N GLN A 126 -5.28 -4.95 -20.19
CA GLN A 126 -6.57 -4.61 -20.79
C GLN A 126 -7.54 -3.94 -19.81
N GLY A 127 -7.14 -3.76 -18.55
CA GLY A 127 -7.98 -3.18 -17.49
C GLY A 127 -8.69 -4.18 -16.59
N ASP A 128 -8.30 -5.45 -16.61
CA ASP A 128 -8.73 -6.41 -15.60
C ASP A 128 -8.33 -5.91 -14.20
N ILE A 129 -9.31 -5.91 -13.29
CA ILE A 129 -9.13 -5.74 -11.85
C ILE A 129 -9.98 -6.80 -11.11
N PRO A 130 -9.51 -7.35 -9.97
CA PRO A 130 -8.25 -7.04 -9.31
C PRO A 130 -7.04 -7.53 -10.11
N ARG A 131 -5.91 -6.83 -9.93
CA ARG A 131 -4.61 -7.19 -10.49
C ARG A 131 -3.54 -6.80 -9.49
N THR A 132 -2.52 -7.64 -9.31
CA THR A 132 -1.42 -7.35 -8.39
C THR A 132 -0.08 -7.46 -9.08
N ILE A 133 0.77 -6.45 -8.91
CA ILE A 133 2.16 -6.46 -9.36
C ILE A 133 3.05 -6.62 -8.12
N LEU A 134 3.92 -7.62 -8.18
CA LEU A 134 4.89 -7.94 -7.15
C LEU A 134 6.28 -7.56 -7.65
N ILE A 135 6.93 -6.65 -6.94
CA ILE A 135 8.26 -6.13 -7.28
C ILE A 135 9.21 -6.56 -6.17
N SER A 136 10.11 -7.48 -6.47
CA SER A 136 11.10 -7.97 -5.52
C SER A 136 12.20 -6.94 -5.26
N ARG A 137 12.95 -7.12 -4.17
CA ARG A 137 14.06 -6.23 -3.77
C ARG A 137 15.07 -5.96 -4.89
N ASN A 138 15.32 -6.96 -5.74
CA ASN A 138 16.25 -6.89 -6.86
C ASN A 138 15.63 -6.32 -8.15
N GLY A 139 14.36 -5.90 -8.12
CA GLY A 139 13.62 -5.40 -9.27
C GLY A 139 12.95 -6.47 -10.15
N THR A 140 12.97 -7.75 -9.76
CA THR A 140 12.18 -8.78 -10.46
C THR A 140 10.69 -8.49 -10.30
N VAL A 141 9.95 -8.49 -11.42
CA VAL A 141 8.51 -8.22 -11.45
C VAL A 141 7.75 -9.50 -11.75
N ALA A 142 6.66 -9.74 -11.01
CA ALA A 142 5.66 -10.76 -11.31
C ALA A 142 4.26 -10.14 -11.24
N THR A 143 3.35 -10.62 -12.10
CA THR A 143 1.96 -10.16 -12.14
C THR A 143 1.03 -11.29 -11.76
N ILE A 144 0.06 -11.00 -10.91
CA ILE A 144 -1.10 -11.85 -10.63
C ILE A 144 -2.30 -11.19 -11.31
N GLU A 145 -2.86 -11.89 -12.29
CA GLU A 145 -4.11 -11.51 -12.94
C GLU A 145 -5.28 -12.09 -12.13
N GLY A 146 -6.26 -11.25 -11.79
CA GLY A 146 -7.33 -11.63 -10.89
C GLY A 146 -6.89 -11.65 -9.42
N SER A 147 -7.55 -12.52 -8.65
CA SER A 147 -7.48 -12.52 -7.19
C SER A 147 -6.10 -12.87 -6.65
N ALA A 148 -5.59 -12.02 -5.76
CA ALA A 148 -4.31 -12.24 -5.08
C ALA A 148 -4.50 -13.05 -3.80
N GLU A 149 -4.42 -14.37 -3.92
CA GLU A 149 -4.59 -15.28 -2.79
C GLU A 149 -3.56 -15.01 -1.67
N PRO A 150 -3.99 -14.90 -0.39
CA PRO A 150 -3.08 -14.57 0.72
C PRO A 150 -1.87 -15.51 0.85
N SER A 151 -2.03 -16.79 0.54
CA SER A 151 -0.96 -17.79 0.59
C SER A 151 0.12 -17.53 -0.47
N VAL A 152 -0.27 -17.03 -1.65
CA VAL A 152 0.66 -16.66 -2.73
C VAL A 152 1.45 -15.41 -2.31
N LEU A 153 0.76 -14.41 -1.75
CA LEU A 153 1.39 -13.19 -1.26
C LEU A 153 2.38 -13.49 -0.12
N GLN A 154 2.00 -14.35 0.83
CA GLN A 154 2.87 -14.72 1.94
C GLN A 154 4.11 -15.47 1.45
N LYS A 155 3.94 -16.46 0.56
CA LYS A 155 5.08 -17.20 -0.02
C LYS A 155 6.04 -16.28 -0.75
N TRP A 156 5.52 -15.31 -1.51
CA TRP A 156 6.36 -14.33 -2.20
C TRP A 156 7.12 -13.43 -1.19
N SER A 157 6.44 -12.93 -0.16
CA SER A 157 7.00 -12.11 0.92
C SER A 157 8.14 -12.82 1.65
N ASP A 158 7.94 -14.09 2.03
CA ASP A 158 8.94 -14.90 2.74
C ASP A 158 10.23 -15.05 1.91
N GLY A 159 10.10 -15.16 0.58
CA GLY A 159 11.23 -15.20 -0.35
C GLY A 159 12.05 -13.91 -0.42
N GLN A 160 11.48 -12.78 0.00
CA GLN A 160 12.18 -11.48 0.03
C GLN A 160 13.09 -11.35 1.26
N ILE A 161 12.77 -12.05 2.34
CA ILE A 161 13.53 -12.04 3.59
C ILE A 161 14.80 -12.90 3.44
N THR A 162 14.69 -14.05 2.78
CA THR A 162 15.81 -15.00 2.61
C THR A 162 16.91 -14.47 1.68
N THR A 163 16.57 -13.59 0.74
CA THR A 163 17.52 -12.97 -0.21
C THR A 163 18.28 -11.79 0.42
N ALA A 164 17.94 -11.37 1.65
CA ALA A 164 18.57 -10.25 2.34
C ALA A 164 19.88 -10.63 3.09
N LYS A 165 20.44 -11.81 2.85
CA LYS A 165 21.60 -12.36 3.57
C LYS A 165 22.79 -12.59 2.63
#